data_AF-A0A3E2J4Z7-F1
#
_entry.id   AF-A0A3E2J4Z7-F1
#
_cell.length_a   1.000
_cell.length_b   1.000
_cell.length_c   1.000
_cell.angle_alpha   90.00
_cell.angle_beta   90.00
_cell.angle_gamma   90.00
#
_symmetry.space_group_name_H-M   'P 1'
#
loop_
_entity.id
_entity.type
_entity.pdbx_description
1 polymer ?
#
loop_
_entity_poly.entity_id
_entity_poly.type
_entity_poly.pdbx_seq_one_letter_code
_entity_poly.pdbx_strand_id
1 'polypeptide(L)'
;MIRIKIYIFWGWIILSLFLSMFICSISLPIRDEYYPSIQDNISSIFFLSAGSVLLSSIINILNFLLKASSKVKLTISGILILAFLTIFSYLYWAMFPFSLLIIMAIIIIMVIGSIHFLLSCLLGKNIVYN
;
A
#
# COMPACT_ATOMS: atom_id res chain seq x y z
N MET A 1 18.14 -0.46 24.64
CA MET A 1 17.92 0.22 23.33
C MET A 1 17.16 -0.62 22.29
N ILE A 2 17.47 -1.90 22.11
CA ILE A 2 16.81 -2.75 21.08
C ILE A 2 15.28 -2.82 21.25
N ARG A 3 14.79 -2.98 22.49
CA ARG A 3 13.34 -2.99 22.78
C ARG A 3 12.62 -1.70 22.34
N ILE A 4 13.23 -0.54 22.58
CA ILE A 4 12.67 0.76 22.17
C ILE A 4 12.58 0.85 20.64
N LYS A 5 13.60 0.40 19.91
CA LYS A 5 13.59 0.38 18.44
C LYS A 5 12.47 -0.51 17.88
N ILE A 6 12.24 -1.66 18.51
CA ILE A 6 11.12 -2.57 18.18
C ILE A 6 9.78 -1.85 18.34
N TYR A 7 9.56 -1.16 19.47
CA TYR A 7 8.32 -0.41 19.68
C TYR A 7 8.14 0.73 18.68
N ILE A 8 9.21 1.43 18.31
CA ILE A 8 9.15 2.50 17.29
C ILE A 8 8.76 1.94 15.92
N PHE A 9 9.37 0.82 15.51
CA PHE A 9 9.04 0.16 14.24
C PHE A 9 7.59 -0.31 14.20
N TRP A 10 7.13 -1.03 15.24
CA TRP A 10 5.75 -1.50 15.28
C TRP A 10 4.75 -0.35 15.42
N GLY A 11 5.09 0.69 16.18
CA GLY A 11 4.30 1.92 16.27
C GLY A 11 4.14 2.60 14.92
N TRP A 12 5.22 2.72 14.15
CA TRP A 12 5.19 3.22 12.76
C TRP A 12 4.27 2.39 11.88
N ILE A 13 4.42 1.06 11.89
CA ILE A 13 3.60 0.15 11.07
C ILE A 13 2.12 0.24 11.43
N ILE A 14 1.78 0.23 12.72
CA ILE A 14 0.38 0.31 13.19
C ILE A 14 -0.23 1.66 12.81
N LEU A 15 0.51 2.76 12.99
CA LEU A 15 0.05 4.09 12.61
C LEU A 15 -0.18 4.18 11.10
N SER A 16 0.75 3.68 10.28
CA SER A 16 0.62 3.62 8.82
C SER A 16 -0.60 2.82 8.40
N LEU A 17 -0.85 1.66 9.01
CA LEU A 17 -2.04 0.85 8.74
C LEU A 17 -3.33 1.60 9.06
N PHE A 18 -3.42 2.20 10.25
CA PHE A 18 -4.62 2.92 10.69
C PHE A 18 -4.94 4.11 9.78
N LEU A 19 -3.94 4.96 9.51
CA LEU A 19 -4.09 6.12 8.62
C LEU A 19 -4.47 5.69 7.20
N SER A 20 -3.84 4.64 6.68
CA SER A 20 -4.11 4.16 5.33
C SER A 20 -5.52 3.59 5.20
N MET A 21 -5.97 2.78 6.16
CA MET A 21 -7.35 2.28 6.16
C MET A 21 -8.36 3.42 6.23
N PHE A 22 -8.11 4.42 7.08
CA PHE A 22 -8.96 5.60 7.18
C PHE A 22 -9.04 6.34 5.84
N ILE A 23 -7.91 6.65 5.21
CA ILE A 23 -7.87 7.35 3.92
C ILE A 23 -8.55 6.53 2.82
N CYS A 24 -8.30 5.21 2.75
CA CYS A 24 -8.99 4.34 1.80
C CYS A 24 -10.51 4.39 1.98
N SER A 25 -11.01 4.38 3.22
CA SER A 25 -12.45 4.38 3.50
C SER A 25 -13.15 5.67 3.05
N ILE A 26 -12.52 6.83 3.24
CA ILE A 26 -13.08 8.13 2.84
C ILE A 26 -12.88 8.43 1.35
N SER A 27 -11.95 7.73 0.69
CA SER A 27 -11.62 7.93 -0.73
C SER A 27 -12.36 6.97 -1.66
N LEU A 28 -13.22 6.09 -1.12
CA LEU A 28 -14.06 5.22 -1.92
C LEU A 28 -14.90 6.05 -2.91
N PRO A 29 -15.10 5.56 -4.15
CA PRO A 29 -15.88 6.28 -5.13
C PRO A 29 -17.33 6.41 -4.64
N ILE A 30 -17.85 7.64 -4.66
CA ILE A 30 -19.24 7.95 -4.33
C ILE A 30 -19.87 8.54 -5.59
N ARG A 31 -20.25 7.72 -6.60
CA ARG A 31 -21.38 7.97 -7.54
C ARG A 31 -21.43 7.12 -8.81
N ASP A 32 -22.67 7.07 -9.34
CA ASP A 32 -23.23 6.37 -10.50
C ASP A 32 -23.09 7.10 -11.86
N GLU A 33 -22.18 8.07 -12.00
CA GLU A 33 -22.06 8.90 -13.22
C GLU A 33 -21.06 8.30 -14.23
N TYR A 34 -21.39 8.39 -15.52
CA TYR A 34 -20.68 7.74 -16.63
C TYR A 34 -19.32 8.39 -17.00
N TYR A 35 -18.99 9.55 -16.44
CA TYR A 35 -17.77 10.31 -16.74
C TYR A 35 -17.03 10.74 -15.47
N PRO A 36 -15.69 10.58 -15.41
CA PRO A 36 -14.92 10.92 -14.23
C PRO A 36 -14.80 12.43 -14.05
N SER A 37 -15.19 12.91 -12.88
CA SER A 37 -14.94 14.29 -12.46
C SER A 37 -13.50 14.49 -11.95
N ILE A 38 -13.09 15.75 -11.77
CA ILE A 38 -11.80 16.07 -11.10
C ILE A 38 -11.76 15.47 -9.68
N GLN A 39 -12.91 15.43 -8.99
CA GLN A 39 -13.01 14.86 -7.66
C GLN A 39 -12.78 13.34 -7.64
N ASP A 40 -13.18 12.62 -8.69
CA ASP A 40 -12.95 11.17 -8.81
C ASP A 40 -11.47 10.86 -9.08
N ASN A 41 -10.80 11.70 -9.87
CA ASN A 41 -9.35 11.62 -10.06
C ASN A 41 -8.62 11.82 -8.72
N ILE A 42 -9.00 12.83 -7.94
CA ILE A 42 -8.38 13.09 -6.63
C ILE A 42 -8.63 11.92 -5.67
N SER A 43 -9.86 11.41 -5.63
CA SER A 43 -10.25 10.31 -4.73
C SER A 43 -9.52 9.01 -5.10
N SER A 44 -9.41 8.68 -6.38
CA SER A 44 -8.66 7.50 -6.84
C SER A 44 -7.16 7.60 -6.54
N ILE A 45 -6.56 8.79 -6.66
CA ILE A 45 -5.16 9.03 -6.26
C ILE A 45 -4.98 8.83 -4.75
N PHE A 46 -5.87 9.38 -3.92
CA PHE A 46 -5.80 9.19 -2.46
C PHE A 46 -5.98 7.73 -2.07
N PHE A 47 -6.95 7.04 -2.67
CA PHE A 47 -7.17 5.62 -2.45
C PHE A 47 -5.94 4.78 -2.82
N LEU A 48 -5.35 5.01 -3.99
CA LEU A 48 -4.13 4.32 -4.43
C LEU A 48 -2.94 4.62 -3.52
N SER A 49 -2.78 5.87 -3.10
CA SER A 49 -1.68 6.30 -2.24
C SER A 49 -1.75 5.62 -0.88
N ALA A 50 -2.92 5.66 -0.25
CA ALA A 50 -3.16 4.99 1.02
C ALA A 50 -3.08 3.47 0.89
N GLY A 51 -3.69 2.88 -0.13
CA GLY A 51 -3.62 1.45 -0.41
C GLY A 51 -2.18 0.97 -0.65
N SER A 52 -1.34 1.80 -1.27
CA SER A 52 0.09 1.53 -1.45
C SER A 52 0.86 1.50 -0.12
N VAL A 53 0.58 2.45 0.79
CA VAL A 53 1.16 2.45 2.15
C VAL A 53 0.69 1.25 2.96
N LEU A 54 -0.60 0.91 2.87
CA LEU A 54 -1.19 -0.28 3.50
C LEU A 54 -0.51 -1.56 3.02
N LEU A 55 -0.37 -1.71 1.70
CA LEU A 55 0.29 -2.84 1.06
C LEU A 55 1.76 -2.96 1.49
N SER A 56 2.49 -1.84 1.48
CA SER A 56 3.87 -1.75 1.94
C SER A 56 4.01 -2.16 3.41
N SER A 57 3.06 -1.75 4.27
CA SER A 57 3.03 -2.13 5.69
C SER A 57 2.82 -3.63 5.87
N ILE A 58 1.88 -4.23 5.13
CA ILE A 58 1.62 -5.68 5.15
C ILE A 58 2.86 -6.46 4.68
N ILE A 59 3.49 -6.03 3.57
CA ILE A 59 4.71 -6.67 3.06
C ILE A 59 5.83 -6.60 4.10
N ASN A 60 5.98 -5.47 4.81
CA ASN A 60 6.97 -5.34 5.88
C ASN A 60 6.69 -6.27 7.07
N ILE A 61 5.42 -6.39 7.49
CA ILE A 61 5.01 -7.34 8.53
C ILE A 61 5.36 -8.77 8.11
N LEU A 62 5.01 -9.15 6.88
CA LEU A 62 5.31 -10.49 6.34
C LEU A 62 6.82 -10.72 6.28
N ASN A 63 7.60 -9.74 5.84
CA ASN A 63 9.04 -9.83 5.77
C ASN A 63 9.68 -10.02 7.15
N PHE A 64 9.12 -9.38 8.18
CA PHE A 64 9.60 -9.48 9.56
C PHE A 64 9.18 -10.77 10.26
N LEU A 65 7.93 -11.22 10.08
CA LEU A 65 7.36 -12.38 10.78
C LEU A 65 7.66 -13.71 10.08
N LEU A 66 7.65 -13.76 8.74
CA LEU A 66 7.88 -15.00 8.01
C LEU A 66 9.37 -15.35 7.99
N LYS A 67 9.72 -16.48 8.62
CA LYS A 67 10.99 -17.18 8.42
C LYS A 67 10.96 -17.99 7.11
N ALA A 68 10.58 -17.35 6.02
CA ALA A 68 10.53 -17.93 4.68
C ALA A 68 11.74 -17.50 3.84
N SER A 69 12.03 -18.26 2.77
CA SER A 69 13.06 -17.89 1.81
C SER A 69 12.70 -16.59 1.07
N SER A 70 13.70 -15.89 0.56
CA SER A 70 13.52 -14.65 -0.22
C SER A 70 12.58 -14.85 -1.41
N LYS A 71 12.66 -16.01 -2.08
CA LYS A 71 11.78 -16.39 -3.19
C LYS A 71 10.30 -16.40 -2.77
N VAL A 72 9.98 -17.04 -1.64
CA VAL A 72 8.60 -17.11 -1.13
C VAL A 72 8.08 -15.72 -0.74
N LYS A 73 8.91 -14.91 -0.07
CA LYS A 73 8.55 -13.52 0.29
C LYS A 73 8.24 -12.67 -0.95
N LEU A 74 9.04 -12.82 -2.00
CA LEU A 74 8.82 -12.14 -3.28
C LEU A 74 7.51 -12.59 -3.93
N THR A 75 7.24 -13.90 -3.97
CA THR A 75 6.00 -14.45 -4.53
C THR A 75 4.77 -13.92 -3.79
N ILE A 76 4.77 -13.93 -2.46
CA ILE A 76 3.66 -13.41 -1.65
C ILE A 76 3.46 -11.90 -1.91
N SER A 77 4.54 -11.13 -1.97
CA SER A 77 4.48 -9.70 -2.26
C SER A 77 3.87 -9.44 -3.64
N GLY A 78 4.26 -10.22 -4.66
CA GLY A 78 3.69 -10.14 -6.00
C GLY A 78 2.20 -10.46 -6.03
N ILE A 79 1.76 -11.50 -5.30
CA ILE A 79 0.34 -11.85 -5.18
C ILE A 79 -0.45 -10.72 -4.51
N LEU A 80 0.08 -10.11 -3.46
CA LEU A 80 -0.58 -8.99 -2.78
C LEU A 80 -0.71 -7.76 -3.67
N ILE A 81 0.35 -7.43 -4.44
CA ILE A 81 0.30 -6.33 -5.42
C ILE A 81 -0.78 -6.61 -6.46
N LEU A 82 -0.82 -7.84 -7.00
CA LEU A 82 -1.82 -8.22 -8.00
C LEU A 82 -3.24 -8.12 -7.43
N ALA A 83 -3.48 -8.64 -6.22
CA ALA A 83 -4.77 -8.55 -5.55
C ALA A 83 -5.20 -7.10 -5.32
N PHE A 84 -4.28 -6.23 -4.90
CA PHE A 84 -4.55 -4.80 -4.73
C PHE A 84 -4.93 -4.13 -6.05
N LEU A 85 -4.22 -4.42 -7.13
CA LEU A 85 -4.54 -3.92 -8.47
C LEU A 85 -5.93 -4.38 -8.95
N THR A 86 -6.29 -5.64 -8.68
CA THR A 86 -7.62 -6.17 -9.02
C THR A 86 -8.72 -5.45 -8.23
N ILE A 87 -8.54 -5.25 -6.92
CA ILE A 87 -9.50 -4.54 -6.06
C ILE A 87 -9.66 -3.10 -6.54
N PHE A 88 -8.55 -2.39 -6.76
CA PHE A 88 -8.59 -1.01 -7.25
C PHE A 88 -9.30 -0.91 -8.61
N SER A 89 -8.94 -1.78 -9.55
CA SER A 89 -9.57 -1.78 -10.88
C SER A 89 -11.06 -2.06 -10.77
N TYR A 90 -11.47 -3.02 -9.92
CA TYR A 90 -12.87 -3.35 -9.68
C TYR A 90 -13.66 -2.17 -9.07
N LEU A 91 -13.08 -1.41 -8.15
CA LEU A 91 -13.77 -0.28 -7.52
C LEU A 91 -14.00 0.89 -8.49
N TYR A 92 -13.08 1.10 -9.45
CA TYR A 92 -13.09 2.29 -10.32
C TYR A 92 -13.36 1.99 -11.80
N TRP A 93 -13.68 0.74 -12.15
CA TRP A 93 -13.89 0.29 -13.54
C TRP A 93 -14.97 1.07 -14.30
N ALA A 94 -16.02 1.51 -13.62
CA ALA A 94 -17.13 2.25 -14.22
C ALA A 94 -16.78 3.71 -14.53
N MET A 95 -15.74 4.24 -13.89
CA MET A 95 -15.35 5.66 -13.98
C MET A 95 -14.18 5.90 -14.94
N PHE A 96 -13.29 4.93 -15.09
CA PHE A 96 -12.05 5.10 -15.85
C PHE A 96 -11.80 3.94 -16.81
N PRO A 97 -11.16 4.19 -17.96
CA PRO A 97 -10.71 3.11 -18.81
C PRO A 97 -9.67 2.25 -18.09
N PHE A 98 -9.76 0.93 -18.27
CA PHE A 98 -8.91 -0.05 -17.59
C PHE A 98 -7.41 0.23 -17.75
N SER A 99 -6.97 0.69 -18.92
CA SER A 99 -5.58 1.06 -19.18
C SER A 99 -5.10 2.21 -18.27
N LEU A 100 -5.93 3.23 -18.05
CA LEU A 100 -5.60 4.35 -17.17
C LEU A 100 -5.50 3.89 -15.71
N LEU A 101 -6.42 3.02 -15.26
CA LEU A 101 -6.40 2.46 -13.91
C LEU A 101 -5.11 1.71 -13.63
N ILE A 102 -4.66 0.85 -14.55
CA ILE A 102 -3.40 0.11 -14.40
C ILE A 102 -2.20 1.08 -14.34
N ILE A 103 -2.10 2.03 -15.27
CA ILE A 103 -0.97 2.96 -15.33
C ILE A 103 -0.88 3.78 -14.05
N MET A 104 -2.01 4.33 -13.60
CA MET A 104 -2.08 5.15 -12.39
C MET A 104 -1.67 4.33 -11.15
N ALA A 105 -2.19 3.11 -11.04
CA ALA A 105 -1.87 2.23 -9.93
C ALA A 105 -0.38 1.84 -9.92
N ILE A 106 0.21 1.49 -11.07
CA ILE A 106 1.64 1.15 -11.17
C ILE A 106 2.50 2.33 -10.73
N ILE A 107 2.26 3.54 -11.25
CA ILE A 107 3.06 4.73 -10.92
C ILE A 107 2.98 5.01 -9.42
N ILE A 108 1.78 5.04 -8.85
CA ILE A 108 1.59 5.37 -7.44
C ILE A 108 2.18 4.30 -6.53
N ILE A 109 1.99 3.01 -6.84
CA ILE A 109 2.57 1.91 -6.07
C ILE A 109 4.09 1.97 -6.12
N MET A 110 4.67 2.24 -7.29
CA MET A 110 6.13 2.34 -7.45
C MET A 110 6.72 3.52 -6.69
N VAL A 111 6.05 4.67 -6.66
CA VAL A 111 6.58 5.87 -5.98
C VAL A 111 6.30 5.81 -4.48
N ILE A 112 5.03 5.77 -4.08
CA ILE A 112 4.64 5.91 -2.67
C ILE A 112 4.96 4.64 -1.89
N GLY A 113 4.67 3.48 -2.48
CA GLY A 113 4.90 2.18 -1.84
C GLY A 113 6.38 1.93 -1.59
N SER A 114 7.25 2.30 -2.54
CA SER A 114 8.71 2.16 -2.39
C SER A 114 9.29 3.12 -1.35
N ILE A 115 8.82 4.38 -1.29
CA ILE A 115 9.23 5.34 -0.26
C ILE A 115 8.87 4.81 1.13
N HIS A 116 7.61 4.40 1.32
CA HIS A 116 7.17 3.86 2.61
C HIS A 116 7.92 2.57 2.97
N PHE A 117 8.17 1.70 1.98
CA PHE A 117 8.91 0.46 2.17
C PHE A 117 10.35 0.75 2.61
N LEU A 118 11.04 1.67 1.94
CA LEU A 118 12.41 2.08 2.26
C LEU A 118 12.49 2.63 3.70
N LEU A 119 11.57 3.53 4.07
CA LEU A 119 11.52 4.09 5.43
C LEU A 119 11.32 3.00 6.49
N SER A 120 10.39 2.07 6.22
CA SER A 120 10.12 0.94 7.11
C SER A 120 11.32 0.00 7.21
N CYS A 121 12.04 -0.24 6.11
CA CYS A 121 13.28 -1.02 6.12
C CYS A 121 14.40 -0.32 6.89
N LEU A 122 14.55 1.01 6.79
CA LEU A 122 15.55 1.76 7.55
C LEU A 122 15.27 1.68 9.06
N LEU A 123 13.99 1.75 9.46
CA LEU A 123 13.58 1.54 10.85
C LEU A 123 13.82 0.09 11.31
N GLY A 124 13.53 -0.90 10.46
CA GLY A 124 13.69 -2.33 10.74
C GLY A 124 15.13 -2.83 10.73
N LYS A 125 16.00 -2.29 9.89
CA LYS A 125 17.43 -2.67 9.81
C LYS A 125 18.14 -2.46 11.14
N ASN A 126 17.72 -1.44 11.89
CA ASN A 126 18.23 -1.15 13.23
C ASN A 126 17.86 -2.19 14.31
N ILE A 127 17.01 -3.17 13.97
CA ILE A 127 16.50 -4.22 14.86
C ILE A 127 17.12 -5.59 14.53
N VAL A 128 17.32 -5.92 13.25
CA VAL A 128 17.73 -7.27 12.80
C VAL A 128 19.24 -7.52 12.87
N TYR A 129 20.08 -6.48 12.86
CA TYR A 129 21.54 -6.59 12.82
C TYR A 129 22.25 -6.35 14.17
N ASN A 130 21.54 -6.50 15.29
CA ASN A 130 22.08 -6.49 16.66
C ASN A 130 21.62 -7.75 17.41
#